data_AF-A0A379YZ95-F1
#
_entry.id   AF-A0A379YZ95-F1
#
_cell.length_a   1.000
_cell.length_b   1.000
_cell.length_c   1.000
_cell.angle_alpha   90.00
_cell.angle_beta   90.00
_cell.angle_gamma   90.00
#
_symmetry.space_group_name_H-M   'P 1'
#
loop_
_entity.id
_entity.type
_entity.pdbx_description
1 polymer ?
#
loop_
_entity_poly.entity_id
_entity_poly.type
_entity_poly.pdbx_seq_one_letter_code
_entity_poly.pdbx_strand_id
1 'polypeptide(L)' 'MSNVDRLYQRVPQLVKSWVFGGECETPIRKAVHGDSSGVRGAAWLWPQL' A
#
# COMPACT_ATOMS: atom_id res chain seq x y z
N MET A 1 4.74 -6.69 -7.71
CA MET A 1 3.53 -7.08 -6.93
C MET A 1 2.51 -5.96 -6.79
N SER A 2 2.93 -4.70 -6.61
CA SER A 2 2.03 -3.53 -6.48
C SER A 2 1.28 -3.14 -7.76
N ASN A 3 1.55 -3.84 -8.87
CA ASN A 3 0.91 -3.61 -10.16
C ASN A 3 -0.38 -4.41 -10.39
N VAL A 4 -0.79 -5.26 -9.44
CA VAL A 4 -1.97 -6.12 -9.59
C VAL A 4 -3.25 -5.38 -9.20
N ASP A 5 -4.00 -4.89 -10.20
CA ASP A 5 -5.20 -4.06 -9.98
C ASP A 5 -6.31 -4.76 -9.17
N ARG A 6 -6.44 -6.08 -9.31
CA ARG A 6 -7.41 -6.89 -8.56
C ARG A 6 -7.25 -6.73 -7.04
N LEU A 7 -6.03 -6.52 -6.55
CA LEU A 7 -5.78 -6.36 -5.12
C LEU A 7 -6.50 -5.12 -4.58
N TYR A 8 -6.45 -4.01 -5.30
CA TYR A 8 -7.06 -2.75 -4.89
C TYR A 8 -8.60 -2.75 -4.99
N GLN A 9 -9.18 -3.71 -5.71
CA GLN A 9 -10.63 -3.91 -5.78
C GLN A 9 -11.14 -4.86 -4.68
N ARG A 10 -10.42 -5.96 -4.44
CA ARG A 10 -10.89 -7.03 -3.53
C ARG A 10 -10.46 -6.85 -2.08
N VAL A 11 -9.22 -6.46 -1.85
CA VAL A 11 -8.67 -6.36 -0.49
C VAL A 11 -9.45 -5.39 0.41
N PRO A 12 -9.90 -4.20 -0.06
CA PRO A 12 -10.72 -3.31 0.78
C PRO A 12 -12.00 -3.93 1.33
N GLN A 13 -12.59 -4.87 0.58
CA GLN A 13 -13.82 -5.56 0.99
C GLN A 13 -13.52 -6.67 2.01
N LEU A 14 -12.36 -7.32 1.89
CA LEU A 14 -11.95 -8.45 2.71
C LEU A 14 -11.34 -8.03 4.05
N VAL A 15 -10.65 -6.89 4.11
CA VAL A 15 -9.94 -6.45 5.32
C VAL A 15 -10.91 -6.17 6.49
N LYS A 16 -12.13 -5.72 6.21
CA LYS A 16 -13.13 -5.35 7.22
C LYS A 16 -13.40 -6.45 8.25
N SER A 17 -13.40 -7.72 7.86
CA SER A 17 -13.63 -8.84 8.79
C SER A 17 -12.49 -9.07 9.80
N TRP A 18 -11.33 -8.45 9.57
CA TRP A 18 -10.13 -8.61 10.38
C TRP A 18 -9.80 -7.35 11.18
N VAL A 19 -10.58 -6.28 11.03
CA VAL A 19 -10.40 -5.04 11.75
C VAL A 19 -10.99 -5.18 13.15
N PHE A 20 -10.18 -4.99 14.17
CA PHE A 20 -10.66 -4.89 15.54
C PHE A 20 -11.59 -3.67 15.67
N GLY A 21 -12.83 -3.88 16.10
CA GLY A 21 -13.86 -2.83 16.13
C GLY A 21 -14.63 -2.63 14.81
N GLY A 22 -14.25 -3.32 13.73
CA GLY A 22 -15.00 -3.32 12.46
C GLY A 22 -14.90 -2.05 11.61
N GLU A 23 -14.28 -0.99 12.14
CA GLU A 23 -14.15 0.32 11.50
C GLU A 23 -12.71 0.53 11.01
N CYS A 24 -12.53 0.62 9.69
CA CYS A 24 -11.29 1.04 9.07
C CYS A 24 -11.61 1.88 7.83
N GLU A 25 -11.40 3.18 7.94
CA GLU A 25 -11.68 4.13 6.86
C GLU A 25 -10.44 4.42 6.00
N THR A 26 -9.26 4.00 6.46
CA THR A 26 -8.00 4.23 5.76
C THR A 26 -8.05 3.60 4.36
N PRO A 27 -7.95 4.39 3.28
CA PRO A 27 -8.12 3.86 1.93
C PRO A 27 -6.90 3.04 1.51
N ILE A 28 -7.14 1.84 0.98
CA ILE A 28 -6.09 1.01 0.37
C ILE A 28 -5.90 1.47 -1.08
N ARG A 29 -4.71 1.96 -1.43
CA ARG A 29 -4.40 2.57 -2.74
C ARG A 29 -3.22 1.90 -3.44
N LYS A 30 -3.17 2.06 -4.76
CA LYS A 30 -2.05 1.59 -5.59
C LYS A 30 -0.78 2.38 -5.33
N ALA A 31 0.35 1.68 -5.31
CA ALA A 31 1.66 2.32 -5.14
C ALA A 31 1.97 3.17 -6.39
N VAL A 32 2.26 4.46 -6.19
CA VAL A 32 2.57 5.41 -7.26
C VAL A 32 3.81 5.01 -8.05
N HIS A 33 4.83 4.48 -7.36
CA HIS A 33 6.12 4.14 -7.97
C HIS A 33 6.29 2.65 -8.26
N GLY A 34 5.19 1.89 -8.23
CA GLY A 34 5.17 0.47 -8.60
C GLY A 34 6.24 -0.35 -7.88
N ASP A 35 6.89 -1.25 -8.63
CA ASP A 35 7.90 -2.17 -8.10
C ASP A 35 9.22 -1.48 -7.72
N SER A 36 9.46 -0.26 -8.22
CA SER A 36 10.65 0.54 -7.88
C SER A 36 10.52 1.33 -6.57
N SER A 37 9.38 1.25 -5.89
CA SER A 37 9.13 2.01 -4.65
C SER A 37 10.16 1.74 -3.55
N GLY A 38 10.68 0.51 -3.46
CA GLY A 38 11.66 0.11 -2.44
C GLY A 38 13.03 0.79 -2.60
N VAL A 39 13.62 0.72 -3.80
CA VAL A 39 14.93 1.36 -4.08
C VAL A 39 14.84 2.87 -3.92
N ARG A 40 13.73 3.49 -4.36
CA ARG A 40 13.50 4.92 -4.16
C ARG A 40 13.41 5.29 -2.68
N GLY A 41 12.68 4.51 -1.89
CA GLY A 41 12.57 4.71 -0.45
C GLY A 41 13.93 4.60 0.24
N ALA A 42 14.74 3.59 -0.12
CA ALA A 42 16.08 3.42 0.42
C ALA A 42 16.99 4.63 0.10
N ALA A 43 16.93 5.15 -1.13
CA ALA A 43 17.69 6.34 -1.49
C ALA A 43 17.27 7.59 -0.69
N TRP A 44 15.98 7.71 -0.32
CA TRP A 44 15.49 8.83 0.51
C TRP A 44 15.92 8.77 1.97
N LEU A 45 16.32 7.59 2.49
CA LEU A 45 16.83 7.47 3.86
C LEU A 45 18.24 8.05 4.03
N TRP A 46 18.93 8.32 2.93
CA TRP A 46 20.26 8.93 2.96
C TRP A 46 20.17 10.39 2.46
N PRO A 47 19.93 11.37 3.35
CA PRO A 47 19.96 12.76 2.96
C PRO A 47 21.34 13.10 2.40
N GLN A 48 21.38 13.85 1.31
CA GLN A 48 22.64 14.35 0.75
C GLN A 48 23.30 15.24 1.80
N LEU A 49 24.49 14.83 2.26
CA LEU A 49 25.40 15.66 3.04
C LEU A 49 25.96 16.80 2.17
#